data_AF-A0A968FPV1-F1
#
_entry.id   AF-A0A968FPV1-F1
#
_cell.length_a   1.000
_cell.length_b   1.000
_cell.length_c   1.000
_cell.angle_alpha   90.00
_cell.angle_beta   90.00
_cell.angle_gamma   90.00
#
_symmetry.space_group_name_H-M   'P 1'
#
loop_
_entity.id
_entity.type
_entity.pdbx_description
1 polymer ?
#
loop_
_entity_poly.entity_id
_entity_poly.type
_entity_poly.pdbx_seq_one_letter_code
_entity_poly.pdbx_strand_id
1 'polypeptide(L)'
;MLLQDSMPLSFKLLERSERADGRVRIRGKFQQCGVKNRNNRVYPKPVWERHLQPDADFMKAIRQNKVFGHLEHPDDGRSNLN
;
A
#
# COMPACT_ATOMS: atom_id res chain seq x y z
N MET A 1 1.63 19.73 1.31
CA MET A 1 1.21 18.98 2.51
C MET A 1 1.05 17.52 2.15
N LEU A 2 1.99 16.68 2.60
CA LEU A 2 2.02 15.25 2.27
C LEU A 2 0.90 14.49 2.97
N LEU A 3 0.53 13.36 2.38
CA LEU A 3 -0.51 12.48 2.90
C LEU A 3 0.10 11.55 3.96
N GLN A 4 0.17 11.98 5.21
CA GLN A 4 0.51 11.09 6.33
C GLN A 4 -0.74 10.34 6.82
N ASP A 5 -1.19 9.33 6.09
CA ASP A 5 -2.36 8.56 6.51
C ASP A 5 -1.92 7.46 7.47
N SER A 6 -2.17 7.64 8.77
CA SER A 6 -1.96 6.58 9.74
C SER A 6 -3.29 5.84 9.94
N MET A 7 -3.30 4.53 9.72
CA MET A 7 -4.42 3.69 10.15
C MET A 7 -3.90 2.69 11.17
N PRO A 8 -4.71 2.26 12.16
CA PRO A 8 -4.33 1.12 12.96
C PRO A 8 -4.30 -0.08 12.02
N LEU A 9 -3.09 -0.53 11.68
CA LEU A 9 -2.91 -1.66 10.78
C LEU A 9 -3.30 -2.92 11.55
N SER A 10 -4.53 -3.39 11.34
CA SER A 10 -4.89 -4.76 11.71
C SER A 10 -4.37 -5.67 10.60
N PHE A 11 -3.22 -6.29 10.85
CA PHE A 11 -2.65 -7.27 9.95
C PHE A 11 -2.59 -8.63 10.62
N LYS A 12 -2.81 -9.67 9.83
CA LYS A 12 -2.46 -11.03 10.23
C LYS A 12 -1.03 -11.26 9.80
N LEU A 13 -0.12 -11.36 10.76
CA LEU A 13 1.23 -11.83 10.50
C LEU A 13 1.12 -13.30 10.12
N LEU A 14 1.44 -13.63 8.87
CA LEU A 14 1.60 -15.00 8.43
C LEU A 14 3.07 -15.35 8.67
N GLU A 15 3.42 -15.50 9.94
CA GLU A 15 4.70 -16.07 10.33
C GLU A 15 4.68 -17.53 9.90
N ARG A 16 5.63 -17.88 9.02
CA ARG A 16 5.66 -19.16 8.29
C ARG A 16 4.57 -19.23 7.24
N SER A 17 4.89 -18.73 6.03
CA SER A 17 4.28 -19.32 4.86
C SER A 17 4.45 -20.84 4.95
N GLU A 18 3.42 -21.61 4.64
CA GLU A 18 3.51 -23.07 4.47
C GLU A 18 4.59 -23.48 3.45
N ARG A 19 5.12 -22.51 2.69
CA ARG A 19 6.29 -22.63 1.82
C ARG A 19 7.56 -22.27 2.57
N ALA A 20 8.55 -23.16 2.51
CA ALA A 20 9.87 -23.07 3.13
C ALA A 20 10.81 -22.01 2.52
N ASP A 21 10.30 -20.84 2.10
CA ASP A 21 11.10 -19.80 1.44
C ASP A 21 11.65 -18.73 2.40
N GLY A 22 11.41 -18.87 3.71
CA GLY A 22 11.93 -17.96 4.74
C GLY A 22 11.37 -16.54 4.70
N ARG A 23 10.35 -16.26 3.88
CA ARG A 23 9.79 -14.91 3.70
C ARG A 23 8.64 -14.65 4.67
N VAL A 24 8.72 -13.53 5.39
CA VAL A 24 7.61 -13.02 6.20
C VAL A 24 6.61 -12.32 5.29
N ARG A 25 5.32 -12.65 5.42
CA ARG A 25 4.25 -12.05 4.63
C ARG A 25 3.21 -11.42 5.55
N ILE A 26 2.90 -10.16 5.27
CA ILE A 26 1.90 -9.39 5.99
C ILE A 26 0.66 -9.25 5.10
N ARG A 27 -0.51 -9.62 5.62
CA ARG A 27 -1.79 -9.41 4.94
C ARG A 27 -2.67 -8.50 5.79
N GLY A 28 -3.18 -7.45 5.18
CA GLY A 28 -4.06 -6.48 5.81
C GLY A 28 -4.70 -5.55 4.78
N LYS A 29 -5.55 -4.65 5.28
CA LYS A 29 -6.12 -3.59 4.47
C LYS A 29 -5.13 -2.43 4.42
N PHE A 30 -4.60 -2.15 3.23
CA PHE A 30 -3.64 -1.06 3.03
C PHE A 30 -4.30 0.27 2.69
N GLN A 31 -5.48 0.25 2.07
CA GLN A 31 -6.18 1.46 1.63
C GLN A 31 -7.70 1.30 1.67
N GLN A 32 -8.43 2.42 1.72
CA GLN A 32 -9.89 2.48 1.75
C GLN A 32 -10.43 3.62 0.88
N CYS A 33 -11.55 3.36 0.20
CA CYS A 33 -12.31 4.37 -0.54
C CYS A 33 -13.58 4.79 0.22
N GLY A 34 -14.08 6.00 -0.06
CA GLY A 34 -15.38 6.48 0.43
C GLY A 34 -15.46 6.81 1.92
N VAL A 35 -14.33 6.73 2.65
CA VAL A 35 -14.26 7.04 4.08
C VAL A 35 -13.26 8.17 4.32
N LYS A 36 -13.56 9.03 5.28
CA LYS A 36 -12.66 10.11 5.71
C LYS A 36 -11.47 9.50 6.43
N ASN A 37 -10.28 9.71 5.88
CA ASN A 37 -9.05 9.25 6.49
C ASN A 37 -8.57 10.18 7.61
N ARG A 38 -7.45 9.86 8.27
CA ARG A 38 -6.94 10.67 9.39
C ARG A 38 -6.42 12.05 8.97
N ASN A 39 -6.20 12.26 7.68
CA ASN A 39 -5.87 13.56 7.08
C ASN A 39 -7.10 14.33 6.59
N ASN A 40 -8.29 13.95 7.04
CA ASN A 40 -9.54 14.57 6.64
C ASN A 40 -9.87 14.49 5.13
N ARG A 41 -9.23 13.58 4.39
CA ARG A 41 -9.47 13.37 2.96
C ARG A 41 -10.40 12.19 2.75
N VAL A 42 -11.26 12.29 1.75
CA VAL A 42 -12.09 11.18 1.26
C VAL A 42 -11.63 10.86 -0.15
N TYR A 43 -11.21 9.62 -0.39
CA TYR A 43 -10.84 9.16 -1.73
C TYR A 43 -12.04 8.51 -2.42
N PRO A 44 -12.57 9.10 -3.50
CA PRO A 44 -13.69 8.52 -4.24
C PRO A 44 -13.33 7.18 -4.88
N LYS A 45 -14.31 6.29 -4.97
CA LYS A 45 -14.14 4.97 -5.60
C LYS A 45 -13.60 5.05 -7.04
N PRO A 46 -14.04 5.97 -7.92
CA PRO A 46 -13.53 6.04 -9.30
C PRO A 46 -12.03 6.31 -9.40
N VAL A 47 -11.45 7.05 -8.44
CA VAL A 47 -10.01 7.29 -8.37
C VAL A 47 -9.27 5.98 -8.13
N TRP A 48 -9.73 5.19 -7.17
CA TRP A 48 -9.16 3.86 -6.89
C TRP A 48 -9.32 2.91 -8.06
N GLU A 49 -10.52 2.85 -8.66
CA GLU A 49 -10.80 1.98 -9.79
C GLU A 49 -9.84 2.26 -10.95
N ARG A 50 -9.56 3.54 -11.25
CA ARG A 50 -8.59 3.93 -12.28
C ARG A 50 -7.18 3.41 -11.99
N HIS A 51 -6.70 3.50 -10.75
CA HIS A 51 -5.32 3.11 -10.39
C HIS A 51 -5.15 1.61 -10.14
N LEU A 52 -6.25 0.88 -9.92
CA LEU A 52 -6.27 -0.56 -9.69
C LEU A 52 -6.60 -1.37 -10.95
N GLN A 53 -6.88 -0.71 -12.08
CA GLN A 53 -7.05 -1.43 -13.35
C GLN A 53 -5.79 -2.23 -13.71
N PRO A 54 -5.93 -3.40 -14.36
CA PRO A 54 -4.79 -4.21 -14.76
C PRO A 54 -3.72 -3.49 -15.58
N ASP A 55 -4.11 -2.51 -16.39
CA ASP A 55 -3.25 -1.72 -17.26
C ASP A 55 -2.72 -0.43 -16.61
N ALA A 56 -3.18 -0.09 -15.41
CA ALA A 56 -2.68 1.05 -14.66
C ALA A 56 -1.21 0.90 -14.27
N ASP A 57 -0.48 2.01 -14.26
CA ASP A 57 0.98 2.01 -14.00
C ASP A 57 1.33 1.41 -12.65
N PHE A 58 0.50 1.66 -11.63
CA PHE A 58 0.71 1.08 -10.30
C PHE A 58 0.60 -0.45 -10.32
N MET A 59 -0.42 -0.99 -10.97
CA MET A 59 -0.59 -2.45 -11.09
C MET A 59 0.52 -3.10 -11.93
N LYS A 60 0.99 -2.41 -12.98
CA LYS A 60 2.17 -2.83 -13.75
C LYS A 60 3.42 -2.87 -12.87
N ALA A 61 3.65 -1.84 -12.04
CA ALA A 61 4.78 -1.79 -11.12
C ALA A 61 4.75 -2.92 -10.08
N ILE A 62 3.56 -3.27 -9.54
CA ILE A 62 3.39 -4.43 -8.65
C ILE A 62 3.84 -5.71 -9.35
N ARG A 63 3.36 -5.96 -10.57
CA ARG A 63 3.73 -7.18 -11.33
C ARG A 63 5.22 -7.25 -11.66
N GLN A 64 5.87 -6.10 -11.80
CA GLN A 64 7.31 -6.00 -12.04
C GLN A 64 8.13 -6.03 -10.74
N ASN A 65 7.51 -6.22 -9.57
CA ASN A 65 8.16 -6.17 -8.24
C ASN A 65 8.91 -4.85 -7.98
N LYS A 66 8.37 -3.72 -8.46
CA LYS A 66 8.99 -2.38 -8.31
C LYS A 66 8.35 -1.52 -7.22
N VAL A 67 7.43 -2.07 -6.45
CA VAL A 67 6.73 -1.34 -5.38
C VAL A 67 7.40 -1.66 -4.06
N PHE A 68 8.39 -0.84 -3.70
CA PHE A 68 9.10 -0.92 -2.43
C PHE A 68 8.55 0.11 -1.45
N GLY A 69 8.36 -0.33 -0.20
CA GLY A 69 7.98 0.54 0.91
C GLY A 69 9.15 0.72 1.85
N HIS A 70 9.31 1.93 2.37
CA HIS A 70 10.13 2.19 3.54
C HIS A 70 9.35 1.80 4.81
N LEU A 71 10.08 1.52 5.89
CA LEU A 71 9.46 1.33 7.21
C LEU A 71 8.82 2.63 7.72
N GLU A 72 9.43 3.77 7.38
CA GLU A 72 8.98 5.12 7.72
C GLU A 72 8.45 5.86 6.48
N HIS A 73 7.60 6.86 6.69
CA HIS A 73 7.12 7.71 5.59
C HIS A 73 8.11 8.87 5.32
N PRO A 74 8.69 8.97 4.12
CA PRO A 74 9.59 10.07 3.79
C PRO A 74 8.82 11.39 3.63
N ASP A 75 9.46 12.50 3.98
CA ASP A 75 8.89 13.85 3.90
C ASP A 75 8.57 14.32 2.47
N ASP A 76 8.96 13.60 1.42
CA ASP A 76 8.61 13.93 0.04
C ASP A 76 7.69 12.88 -0.62
N GLY A 77 7.34 11.82 0.13
CA GLY A 77 6.52 10.72 -0.35
C GLY A 77 7.18 9.88 -1.45
N ARG A 78 8.49 10.03 -1.69
CA ARG A 78 9.24 9.27 -2.70
C ARG A 78 10.12 8.22 -2.02
N SER A 79 10.04 6.99 -2.51
CA SER A 79 10.95 5.93 -2.09
C SER A 79 12.29 6.08 -2.83
N ASN A 80 13.39 6.24 -2.08
CA ASN A 80 14.76 6.18 -2.63
C ASN A 80 15.30 4.74 -2.79
N LEU A 81 14.40 3.75 -2.93
CA LEU A 81 14.75 2.34 -3.08
C LEU A 81 14.67 2.02 -4.59
N ASN A 82 15.84 1.82 -5.20
CA ASN A 82 15.99 1.47 -6.61
C ASN A 82 16.26 -0.04 -6.77
#